data_AF-A0A357WY30-F1
#
_entry.id   AF-A0A357WY30-F1
#
_cell.length_a   1.000
_cell.length_b   1.000
_cell.length_c   1.000
_cell.angle_alpha   90.00
_cell.angle_beta   90.00
_cell.angle_gamma   90.00
#
_symmetry.space_group_name_H-M   'P 1'
#
loop_
_entity.id
_entity.type
_entity.pdbx_description
1 polymer ?
#
loop_
_entity_poly.entity_id
_entity_poly.type
_entity_poly.pdbx_seq_one_letter_code
_entity_poly.pdbx_strand_id
1 'polypeptide(L)' 'VSYGDALRGALRQDPDVILIGEMRDLESISIAVTAAETGHLVFGTLHTLGASQTI' A
#
# COMPACT_ATOMS: atom_id res chain seq x y z
N VAL A 1 6.28 -14.84 -0.54
CA VAL A 1 5.13 -14.11 0.03
C VAL A 1 4.84 -12.95 -0.92
N SER A 2 3.59 -12.78 -1.37
CA SER A 2 3.21 -11.66 -2.24
C SER A 2 3.01 -10.37 -1.42
N TYR A 3 3.00 -9.19 -2.07
CA TYR A 3 2.67 -7.94 -1.38
C TYR A 3 1.25 -7.95 -0.81
N GLY A 4 0.27 -8.47 -1.56
CA GLY A 4 -1.11 -8.62 -1.07
C GLY A 4 -1.22 -9.49 0.19
N ASP A 5 -0.52 -10.62 0.25
CA ASP A 5 -0.52 -11.48 1.44
C ASP A 5 0.16 -10.82 2.64
N ALA A 6 1.28 -10.12 2.40
CA ALA A 6 2.00 -9.39 3.44
C ALA A 6 1.14 -8.24 4.00
N LEU A 7 0.44 -7.49 3.16
CA LEU A 7 -0.47 -6.41 3.55
C LEU A 7 -1.63 -6.91 4.39
N ARG A 8 -2.27 -8.01 3.99
CA ARG A 8 -3.32 -8.65 4.80
C ARG A 8 -2.81 -9.13 6.15
N GLY A 9 -1.56 -9.59 6.21
CA GLY A 9 -0.88 -9.94 7.45
C GLY A 9 -0.67 -8.73 8.34
N ALA A 10 -0.11 -7.65 7.78
CA ALA A 10 0.20 -6.41 8.49
C ALA A 10 -1.06 -5.77 9.10
N LEU A 11 -2.18 -5.73 8.38
CA LEU A 11 -3.45 -5.18 8.89
C LEU A 11 -4.00 -5.92 10.11
N ARG A 12 -3.57 -7.16 10.36
CA ARG A 12 -3.94 -7.92 11.58
C ARG A 12 -2.99 -7.66 12.75
N GLN A 13 -2.02 -6.77 12.61
CA GLN A 13 -1.06 -6.40 13.65
C GLN A 13 -1.38 -5.07 14.33
N ASP A 14 -2.59 -4.54 14.12
CA ASP A 14 -3.01 -3.23 14.63
C ASP A 14 -2.00 -2.11 14.28
N PRO A 15 -1.61 -1.93 13.00
CA PRO A 15 -0.59 -0.96 12.64
C PRO A 15 -1.16 0.46 12.59
N ASP A 16 -0.40 1.45 13.04
CA ASP A 16 -0.73 2.86 12.78
C ASP A 16 -0.20 3.34 11.40
N VAL A 17 0.93 2.77 10.98
CA VAL A 17 1.66 3.17 9.77
C VAL A 17 2.04 1.95 8.95
N ILE A 18 1.84 2.01 7.63
CA ILE A 18 2.16 0.94 6.69
C ILE A 18 3.10 1.49 5.62
N LEU A 19 4.24 0.82 5.41
CA LEU A 19 5.18 1.10 4.33
C LEU A 19 5.17 -0.05 3.32
N ILE A 20 4.81 0.27 2.07
CA ILE A 20 4.81 -0.66 0.95
C ILE A 20 6.03 -0.35 0.08
N GLY A 21 6.90 -1.34 -0.14
CA GLY A 21 8.13 -1.15 -0.92
C GLY A 21 7.84 -0.57 -2.31
N GLU A 22 7.01 -1.25 -3.09
CA GLU A 22 6.51 -0.79 -4.39
C GLU A 22 5.10 -1.34 -4.65
N MET A 23 4.27 -0.58 -5.35
CA MET A 23 2.92 -0.97 -5.73
C MET A 23 2.88 -1.44 -7.19
N ARG A 24 2.86 -2.76 -7.43
CA ARG A 24 2.94 -3.33 -8.79
C ARG A 24 1.61 -3.78 -9.38
N ASP A 25 0.72 -4.25 -8.53
CA ASP A 25 -0.53 -4.89 -8.92
C ASP A 25 -1.73 -4.18 -8.29
N LEU A 26 -2.87 -4.27 -8.98
CA LEU A 26 -4.10 -3.60 -8.59
C LEU A 26 -4.63 -4.07 -7.23
N GLU A 27 -4.40 -5.33 -6.89
CA GLU A 27 -4.82 -5.92 -5.62
C GLU A 27 -4.10 -5.25 -4.43
N SER A 28 -2.78 -5.16 -4.49
CA SER A 28 -1.96 -4.52 -3.45
C SER A 28 -2.28 -3.02 -3.34
N ILE A 29 -2.49 -2.34 -4.47
CA ILE A 29 -2.93 -0.92 -4.50
C ILE A 29 -4.29 -0.76 -3.84
N SER A 30 -5.26 -1.60 -4.19
CA SER A 30 -6.62 -1.52 -3.62
C SER A 30 -6.64 -1.73 -2.11
N ILE A 31 -5.84 -2.68 -1.61
CA ILE A 31 -5.68 -2.89 -0.16
C ILE A 31 -5.03 -1.67 0.51
N ALA A 32 -3.99 -1.11 -0.10
CA ALA A 32 -3.30 0.08 0.42
C ALA A 32 -4.23 1.29 0.54
N VAL A 33 -5.05 1.55 -0.50
CA VAL A 33 -6.05 2.62 -0.50
C VAL A 33 -7.10 2.38 0.58
N THR A 34 -7.63 1.16 0.69
CA THR A 34 -8.60 0.81 1.74
C THR A 34 -8.02 1.00 3.14
N ALA A 35 -6.75 0.65 3.35
CA ALA A 35 -6.06 0.88 4.63
C ALA A 35 -5.96 2.39 4.94
N ALA A 36 -5.63 3.21 3.93
CA ALA A 36 -5.58 4.66 4.09
C ALA A 36 -6.94 5.28 4.41
N GLU A 37 -8.02 4.80 3.79
CA GLU A 37 -9.39 5.24 4.05
C GLU A 37 -9.89 4.86 5.46
N THR A 38 -9.30 3.84 6.07
CA THR A 38 -9.68 3.33 7.41
C THR A 38 -8.80 3.84 8.54
N GLY A 39 -7.96 4.85 8.28
CA GLY A 39 -7.22 5.57 9.32
C GLY A 39 -5.75 5.17 9.46
N HIS A 40 -5.22 4.36 8.55
CA HIS A 40 -3.80 4.00 8.54
C HIS A 40 -3.00 5.02 7.73
N LEU A 41 -1.83 5.45 8.22
CA LEU A 41 -0.90 6.24 7.41
C LEU A 41 -0.14 5.31 6.46
N VAL A 42 -0.31 5.49 5.14
CA VAL A 42 0.30 4.60 4.13
C VAL A 42 1.37 5.34 3.33
N PHE A 43 2.55 4.72 3.22
CA PHE A 43 3.63 5.12 2.32
C PHE A 43 3.83 4.04 1.25
N GLY A 44 4.13 4.46 0.02
CA GLY A 44 4.40 3.56 -1.09
C GLY A 44 5.21 4.21 -2.21
N THR A 45 5.84 3.40 -3.04
CA THR A 45 6.51 3.87 -4.27
C THR A 45 5.84 3.32 -5.52
N LEU A 46 5.91 4.12 -6.59
CA LEU A 46 5.49 3.75 -7.95
C LEU A 46 6.60 4.17 -8.91
N HIS A 47 6.90 3.28 -9.87
CA HIS A 47 7.90 3.54 -10.91
C HIS A 47 7.29 4.37 -12.04
N THR A 48 7.24 5.68 -11.86
CA THR A 48 6.69 6.64 -12.82
C THR A 48 7.75 7.67 -13.22
N LEU A 49 7.59 8.30 -14.39
CA LEU A 49 8.52 9.32 -14.89
C LEU A 49 8.23 10.73 -14.35
N GLY A 50 7.41 10.85 -13.31
CA GLY A 50 7.08 12.12 -12.66
C GLY A 50 5.87 12.02 -11.75
N ALA A 51 5.72 13.02 -10.86
CA ALA A 51 4.66 13.03 -9.86
C ALA A 51 3.25 12.96 -10.46
N SER A 52 3.01 13.59 -11.62
CA SER A 52 1.70 13.57 -12.28
C SER A 52 1.27 12.19 -12.78
N GLN A 53 2.22 11.27 -13.02
CA GLN A 53 1.92 9.90 -13.43
C GLN A 53 1.68 8.97 -12.24
N THR A 54 1.98 9.42 -11.02
CA THR A 54 1.74 8.68 -9.78
C THR A 54 0.29 8.83 -9.28
N ILE A 55 -0.37 9.91 -9.67
CA ILE A 55 -1.77 10.24 -9.35
C ILE A 55 -2.68 9.60 -10.40
#